data_AF-A0A7W7DGG0-F1
#
_entry.id   AF-A0A7W7DGG0-F1
#
_cell.length_a   1.000
_cell.length_b   1.000
_cell.length_c   1.000
_cell.angle_alpha   90.00
_cell.angle_beta   90.00
_cell.angle_gamma   90.00
#
_symmetry.space_group_name_H-M   'P 1'
#
loop_
_entity.id
_entity.type
_entity.pdbx_description
1 polymer ?
#
loop_
_entity_poly.entity_id
_entity_poly.type
_entity_poly.pdbx_seq_one_letter_code
_entity_poly.pdbx_strand_id
1 'polypeptide(L)'
;MADPTNSRRIPELSTIEINSTSALKKYVDESRRLARDFSVELEWGAEEITAVLTATGKGNPWLMGVDVKWRARRVAARARRAAELQRGAAVELVRLWQDFVIQFAPALEQHHKTAKTFDFDT
;
A
#
# COMPACT_ATOMS: atom_id res chain seq x y z
N MET A 1 -24.96 16.75 11.39
CA MET A 1 -23.82 16.31 12.22
C MET A 1 -23.31 15.03 11.59
N ALA A 2 -22.21 15.10 10.84
CA ALA A 2 -21.67 13.96 10.10
C ALA A 2 -20.96 13.01 11.08
N ASP A 3 -21.21 11.71 10.93
CA ASP A 3 -20.56 10.64 11.68
C ASP A 3 -19.03 10.65 11.39
N PRO A 4 -18.16 10.86 12.40
CA PRO A 4 -16.71 10.90 12.22
C PRO A 4 -16.09 9.52 11.94
N THR A 5 -16.91 8.46 11.90
CA THR A 5 -16.49 7.08 11.65
C THR A 5 -16.79 6.59 10.24
N ASN A 6 -16.84 7.49 9.25
CA ASN A 6 -16.70 7.08 7.84
C ASN A 6 -15.22 6.77 7.51
N SER A 7 -14.60 5.93 8.36
CA SER A 7 -13.47 5.12 7.97
C SER A 7 -13.97 4.26 6.82
N ARG A 8 -13.71 4.71 5.60
CA ARG A 8 -13.91 3.94 4.39
C ARG A 8 -13.04 2.70 4.55
N ARG A 9 -13.60 1.64 5.17
CA ARG A 9 -12.91 0.37 5.45
C ARG A 9 -12.12 0.04 4.21
N ILE A 10 -10.82 -0.22 4.39
CA ILE A 10 -9.99 -0.76 3.33
C ILE A 10 -10.77 -1.97 2.80
N PRO A 11 -11.22 -1.95 1.53
CA PRO A 11 -11.85 -3.12 0.94
C PRO A 11 -10.80 -4.23 1.05
N GLU A 12 -11.14 -5.35 1.67
CA GLU A 12 -10.25 -6.50 1.67
C GLU A 12 -9.82 -6.77 0.22
N LEU A 13 -8.51 -6.72 -0.05
CA LEU A 13 -7.99 -6.86 -1.42
C LEU A 13 -8.44 -8.19 -2.06
N SER A 14 -8.67 -9.21 -1.25
CA SER A 14 -9.22 -10.52 -1.63
C SER A 14 -10.61 -10.46 -2.26
N THR A 15 -11.39 -9.40 -2.01
CA THR A 15 -12.73 -9.22 -2.57
C THR A 15 -12.72 -8.68 -4.00
N ILE A 16 -11.56 -8.21 -4.49
CA ILE A 16 -11.42 -7.68 -5.84
C ILE A 16 -11.04 -8.83 -6.77
N GLU A 17 -12.04 -9.41 -7.43
CA GLU A 17 -11.81 -10.40 -8.49
C GLU A 17 -11.21 -9.75 -9.73
N ILE A 18 -10.00 -10.14 -10.11
CA ILE A 18 -9.31 -9.61 -11.31
C ILE A 18 -9.85 -10.33 -12.55
N ASN A 19 -11.04 -9.95 -13.00
CA ASN A 19 -11.73 -10.50 -14.17
C ASN A 19 -11.82 -9.51 -15.35
N SER A 20 -11.35 -8.28 -15.15
CA SER A 20 -11.45 -7.20 -16.13
C SER A 20 -10.36 -6.16 -15.92
N THR A 21 -10.11 -5.35 -16.95
CA THR A 21 -9.16 -4.23 -16.92
C THR A 21 -9.50 -3.22 -15.82
N SER A 22 -10.77 -2.91 -15.62
CA SER A 22 -11.22 -2.01 -14.55
C SER A 22 -11.04 -2.63 -13.16
N ALA A 23 -11.24 -3.94 -13.01
CA ALA A 23 -10.96 -4.64 -11.76
C ALA A 23 -9.46 -4.67 -11.43
N LEU A 24 -8.58 -4.89 -12.42
CA LEU A 24 -7.14 -4.79 -12.22
C LEU A 24 -6.73 -3.38 -11.77
N LYS A 25 -7.26 -2.34 -12.44
CA LYS A 25 -7.02 -0.95 -12.05
C LYS A 25 -7.44 -0.70 -10.61
N LYS A 26 -8.64 -1.16 -10.23
CA LYS A 26 -9.17 -1.02 -8.86
C LYS A 26 -8.28 -1.73 -7.85
N TYR A 27 -7.84 -2.95 -8.14
CA TYR A 27 -6.92 -3.71 -7.28
C TYR A 27 -5.62 -2.93 -7.04
N VAL A 28 -5.02 -2.38 -8.11
CA VAL A 28 -3.80 -1.58 -8.02
C VAL A 28 -4.01 -0.32 -7.19
N ASP A 29 -5.08 0.44 -7.45
CA ASP A 29 -5.37 1.70 -6.76
C ASP A 29 -5.60 1.47 -5.26
N GLU A 30 -6.37 0.44 -4.88
CA GLU A 30 -6.60 0.10 -3.47
C GLU A 30 -5.35 -0.45 -2.79
N SER A 31 -4.57 -1.31 -3.47
CA SER A 31 -3.29 -1.82 -2.94
C SER A 31 -2.31 -0.69 -2.66
N ARG A 32 -2.26 0.30 -3.57
CA ARG A 32 -1.37 1.46 -3.44
C ARG A 32 -1.78 2.34 -2.26
N ARG A 33 -3.08 2.52 -2.07
CA ARG A 33 -3.62 3.25 -0.92
C ARG A 33 -3.26 2.53 0.38
N LEU A 34 -3.47 1.23 0.46
CA LEU A 34 -3.11 0.42 1.62
C LEU A 34 -1.61 0.52 1.95
N ALA A 35 -0.74 0.38 0.96
CA ALA A 35 0.71 0.48 1.16
C ALA A 35 1.11 1.86 1.71
N ARG A 36 0.48 2.94 1.23
CA ARG A 36 0.72 4.30 1.73
C ARG A 36 0.25 4.48 3.16
N ASP A 37 -0.99 4.08 3.45
CA ASP A 37 -1.56 4.20 4.79
C ASP A 37 -0.72 3.39 5.78
N PHE A 38 -0.35 2.16 5.43
CA PHE A 38 0.48 1.31 6.27
C PHE A 38 1.90 1.87 6.47
N SER A 39 2.46 2.56 5.48
CA SER A 39 3.76 3.23 5.65
C SER A 39 3.72 4.31 6.74
N VAL A 40 2.62 5.08 6.81
CA VAL A 40 2.44 6.13 7.83
C VAL A 40 2.27 5.50 9.21
N GLU A 41 1.44 4.47 9.33
CA GLU A 41 1.23 3.73 10.58
C GLU A 41 2.56 3.13 11.12
N LEU A 42 3.40 2.58 10.24
CA LEU A 42 4.70 2.03 10.63
C LEU A 42 5.68 3.10 11.09
N GLU A 43 5.59 4.33 10.58
CA GLU A 43 6.41 5.44 11.06
C GLU A 43 5.99 5.91 12.45
N TRP A 44 4.69 6.11 12.66
CA TRP A 44 4.16 6.45 13.98
C TRP A 44 4.47 5.35 15.00
N GLY A 45 4.24 4.08 14.62
CA GLY A 45 4.60 2.93 15.45
C GLY A 45 6.09 2.88 15.79
N ALA A 46 6.99 3.34 14.91
CA ALA A 46 8.42 3.41 15.22
C ALA A 46 8.74 4.42 16.34
N GLU A 47 8.00 5.53 16.40
CA GLU A 47 8.12 6.53 17.47
C GLU A 47 7.62 5.97 18.80
N GLU A 48 6.44 5.35 18.79
CA GLU A 48 5.84 4.72 19.97
C GLU A 48 6.72 3.60 20.53
N ILE A 49 7.24 2.72 19.67
CA ILE A 49 8.20 1.66 20.04
C ILE A 49 9.42 2.27 20.73
N THR A 50 9.96 3.37 20.20
CA THR A 50 11.13 4.03 20.79
C THR A 50 10.79 4.56 22.18
N ALA A 51 9.64 5.23 22.32
CA ALA A 51 9.19 5.84 23.57
C ALA A 51 8.94 4.78 24.66
N VAL A 52 8.16 3.75 24.35
CA VAL A 52 7.79 2.68 25.28
C VAL A 52 9.01 1.90 25.75
N LEU A 53 9.90 1.48 24.82
CA LEU A 53 11.09 0.72 25.19
C LEU A 53 12.09 1.54 25.99
N THR A 54 12.20 2.85 25.71
CA THR A 54 13.07 3.75 26.48
C THR A 54 12.52 3.96 27.90
N ALA A 55 11.21 4.18 28.03
CA ALA A 55 10.56 4.39 29.32
C ALA A 55 10.64 3.13 30.21
N THR A 56 10.33 1.96 29.64
CA THR A 56 10.31 0.68 30.36
C THR A 56 11.69 0.13 30.68
N GLY A 57 12.70 0.42 29.85
CA GLY A 57 14.07 -0.07 30.07
C GLY A 57 14.88 0.73 31.09
N LYS A 58 14.40 1.90 31.53
CA LYS A 58 15.13 2.77 32.46
C LYS A 58 15.24 2.10 33.84
N GLY A 59 16.47 1.93 34.33
CA GLY A 59 16.73 1.34 35.65
C GLY A 59 16.66 -0.19 35.69
N ASN A 60 16.53 -0.87 34.54
CA ASN A 60 16.53 -2.33 34.48
C ASN A 60 17.95 -2.88 34.73
N PRO A 61 18.16 -3.71 35.78
CA PRO A 61 19.46 -4.30 36.12
C PRO A 61 20.12 -5.10 35.00
N TRP A 62 19.33 -5.72 34.12
CA TRP A 62 19.81 -6.52 32.97
C TRP A 62 20.21 -5.67 31.76
N LEU A 63 19.85 -4.38 31.76
CA LEU A 63 20.23 -3.40 30.75
C LEU A 63 21.38 -2.49 31.24
N MET A 64 21.86 -2.70 32.48
CA MET A 64 22.97 -1.96 33.07
C MET A 64 24.26 -2.18 32.27
N GLY A 65 24.66 -1.16 31.51
CA GLY A 65 25.87 -1.18 30.69
C GLY A 65 25.64 -0.95 29.19
N VAL A 66 24.39 -0.98 28.70
CA VAL A 66 24.06 -0.64 27.31
C VAL A 66 23.04 0.48 27.23
N ASP A 67 23.24 1.42 26.31
CA ASP A 67 22.29 2.51 26.08
C ASP A 67 20.93 1.96 25.61
N VAL A 68 19.96 1.95 26.53
CA VAL A 68 18.57 1.54 26.29
C VAL A 68 17.97 2.30 25.11
N LYS A 69 18.31 3.59 24.95
CA LYS A 69 17.84 4.40 23.82
C LYS A 69 18.37 3.86 22.50
N TRP A 70 19.62 3.40 22.48
CA TRP A 70 20.21 2.83 21.27
C TRP A 70 19.53 1.51 20.87
N ARG A 71 19.26 0.62 21.85
CA ARG A 71 18.52 -0.62 21.60
C ARG A 71 17.10 -0.34 21.10
N ALA A 72 16.39 0.59 21.74
CA ALA A 72 15.05 1.01 21.32
C ALA A 72 15.05 1.56 19.89
N ARG A 73 16.01 2.44 19.57
CA ARG A 73 16.20 2.98 18.19
C ARG A 73 16.47 1.87 17.18
N ARG A 74 17.29 0.87 17.52
CA ARG A 74 17.60 -0.26 16.64
C ARG A 74 16.36 -1.12 16.33
N VAL A 75 15.48 -1.31 17.32
CA VAL A 75 14.19 -2.00 17.13
C VAL A 75 13.26 -1.14 16.25
N ALA A 76 13.06 0.12 16.60
CA ALA A 76 12.23 1.06 15.82
C ALA A 76 12.72 1.25 14.37
N ALA A 77 14.03 1.12 14.11
CA ALA A 77 14.56 1.15 12.75
C ALA A 77 14.03 0.01 11.86
N ARG A 78 13.55 -1.11 12.42
CA ARG A 78 12.88 -2.16 11.64
C ARG A 78 11.51 -1.68 11.14
N ALA A 79 10.73 -1.01 11.97
CA ALA A 79 9.45 -0.42 11.58
C ALA A 79 9.64 0.68 10.53
N ARG A 80 10.63 1.57 10.71
CA ARG A 80 10.98 2.57 9.68
C ARG A 80 11.37 1.95 8.34
N ARG A 81 12.19 0.88 8.35
CA ARG A 81 12.52 0.16 7.11
C ARG A 81 11.30 -0.48 6.46
N ALA A 82 10.39 -1.04 7.26
CA ALA A 82 9.14 -1.57 6.74
C ALA A 82 8.29 -0.47 6.09
N ALA A 83 8.22 0.73 6.70
CA ALA A 83 7.54 1.88 6.10
C ALA A 83 8.12 2.25 4.73
N GLU A 84 9.45 2.30 4.59
CA GLU A 84 10.09 2.56 3.30
C GLU A 84 9.80 1.49 2.25
N LEU A 85 9.79 0.21 2.66
CA LEU A 85 9.41 -0.87 1.75
C LEU A 85 7.96 -0.75 1.27
N GLN A 86 7.05 -0.31 2.14
CA GLN A 86 5.67 -0.05 1.76
C GLN A 86 5.56 1.12 0.75
N ARG A 87 6.37 2.17 0.90
CA ARG A 87 6.45 3.24 -0.12
C ARG A 87 6.98 2.73 -1.45
N GLY A 88 8.00 1.87 -1.41
CA GLY A 88 8.52 1.19 -2.61
C GLY A 88 7.43 0.35 -3.29
N ALA A 89 6.67 -0.44 -2.52
CA ALA A 89 5.55 -1.21 -3.04
C ALA A 89 4.49 -0.30 -3.70
N ALA A 90 4.18 0.86 -3.11
CA ALA A 90 3.26 1.83 -3.70
C ALA A 90 3.74 2.39 -5.05
N VAL A 91 5.05 2.50 -5.27
CA VAL A 91 5.64 2.92 -6.56
C VAL A 91 5.53 1.80 -7.58
N GLU A 92 5.90 0.58 -7.21
CA GLU A 92 5.83 -0.59 -8.10
C GLU A 92 4.39 -0.89 -8.54
N LEU A 93 3.40 -0.64 -7.69
CA LEU A 93 1.99 -0.76 -8.05
C LEU A 93 1.58 0.22 -9.16
N VAL A 94 2.11 1.45 -9.17
CA VAL A 94 1.87 2.39 -10.28
C VAL A 94 2.49 1.87 -11.57
N ARG A 95 3.72 1.36 -11.49
CA ARG A 95 4.44 0.80 -12.64
C ARG A 95 3.72 -0.41 -13.21
N LEU A 96 3.20 -1.29 -12.36
CA LEU A 96 2.40 -2.44 -12.76
C LEU A 96 1.23 -2.01 -13.66
N TRP A 97 0.46 -0.99 -13.27
CA TRP A 97 -0.64 -0.50 -14.09
C TRP A 97 -0.15 0.13 -15.40
N GLN A 98 0.94 0.89 -15.36
CA GLN A 98 1.54 1.50 -16.57
C GLN A 98 2.00 0.43 -17.57
N ASP A 99 2.71 -0.60 -17.09
CA ASP A 99 3.19 -1.70 -17.93
C ASP A 99 2.02 -2.49 -18.51
N PHE A 100 0.96 -2.74 -17.74
CA PHE A 100 -0.26 -3.34 -18.26
C PHE A 100 -0.84 -2.51 -19.41
N VAL A 101 -0.96 -1.18 -19.25
CA VAL A 101 -1.50 -0.30 -20.28
C VAL A 101 -0.62 -0.32 -21.54
N ILE A 102 0.71 -0.29 -21.38
CA ILE A 102 1.64 -0.28 -22.52
C ILE A 102 1.62 -1.63 -23.27
N GLN A 103 1.65 -2.74 -22.54
CA GLN A 103 1.85 -4.07 -23.13
C GLN A 103 0.53 -4.71 -23.60
N PHE A 104 -0.58 -4.46 -22.91
CA PHE A 104 -1.83 -5.21 -23.13
C PHE A 104 -2.98 -4.34 -23.65
N ALA A 105 -3.07 -3.06 -23.29
CA ALA A 105 -4.20 -2.23 -23.76
C ALA A 105 -4.32 -2.17 -25.29
N PRO A 106 -3.24 -2.07 -26.09
CA PRO A 106 -3.34 -2.08 -27.54
C PRO A 106 -3.97 -3.36 -28.12
N ALA A 107 -3.67 -4.52 -27.51
CA ALA A 107 -4.23 -5.79 -27.92
C ALA A 107 -5.72 -5.90 -27.57
N LEU A 108 -6.11 -5.38 -26.41
CA LEU A 108 -7.51 -5.37 -25.96
C LEU A 108 -8.37 -4.42 -26.81
N GLU A 109 -7.86 -3.25 -27.19
CA GLU A 109 -8.58 -2.28 -28.04
C GLU A 109 -8.84 -2.81 -29.47
N GLN A 110 -7.96 -3.66 -30.02
CA GLN A 110 -8.15 -4.25 -31.34
C GLN A 110 -9.39 -5.16 -31.42
N HIS A 111 -9.75 -5.83 -30.32
CA HIS A 111 -10.94 -6.68 -30.25
C HIS A 111 -12.25 -5.90 -30.15
N HIS A 112 -12.21 -4.60 -29.83
CA HIS A 112 -13.39 -3.73 -29.72
C HIS A 112 -13.77 -3.01 -31.02
N LYS A 113 -13.08 -3.26 -32.15
CA LYS A 113 -13.54 -2.77 -33.46
C LYS A 113 -14.84 -3.48 -33.83
N THR A 114 -15.95 -2.84 -33.50
CA THR A 114 -17.28 -3.21 -33.98
C THR A 114 -17.23 -3.41 -35.48
N ALA A 115 -17.68 -4.59 -35.94
CA ALA A 115 -17.96 -4.80 -37.35
C ALA A 115 -18.90 -3.67 -37.78
N LYS A 116 -18.43 -2.78 -38.66
CA LYS A 116 -19.31 -1.80 -39.29
C LYS A 116 -20.35 -2.59 -40.07
N THR A 117 -21.56 -2.69 -39.55
CA THR A 117 -22.72 -3.08 -40.34
C THR A 117 -22.93 -1.98 -41.36
N PHE A 118 -22.44 -2.20 -42.57
CA PHE A 118 -22.83 -1.42 -43.73
C PHE A 118 -24.29 -1.78 -44.03
N ASP A 119 -25.17 -0.79 -43.89
CA ASP A 119 -26.55 -0.90 -44.32
C ASP A 119 -26.59 -0.54 -45.81
N PHE A 120 -27.10 -1.44 -46.64
CA PHE A 120 -27.08 -1.32 -48.11
C PHE A 120 -28.36 -0.73 -48.68
N ASP A 121 -29.31 -0.31 -47.86
CA ASP A 121 -30.56 0.31 -48.31
C ASP A 121 -30.43 1.84 -48.41
N THR A 122 -29.91 2.34 -49.55
CA THR A 122 -30.18 3.69 -50.09
C THR A 122 -29.97 3.71 -51.59
#